data_AF-A0A4Q2DKH7-F1
#
_entry.id   AF-A0A4Q2DKH7-F1
#
_cell.length_a   1.000
_cell.length_b   1.000
_cell.length_c   1.000
_cell.angle_alpha   90.00
_cell.angle_beta   90.00
_cell.angle_gamma   90.00
#
_symmetry.space_group_name_H-M   'P 1'
#
loop_
_entity.id
_entity.type
_entity.pdbx_description
1 polymer ?
#
loop_
_entity_poly.entity_id
_entity_poly.type
_entity_poly.pdbx_seq_one_letter_code
_entity_poly.pdbx_strand_id
1 'polypeptide(L)'
;MNLRKSWHVTSRLNPNTVVFLGDMLANGRGAKDKERYFEAADKFKSIFGTKSDVSVHYAPGNNDIWLGEINPYAKAVRQFYTESFGEPSQRFDIQNHTFVVLDAPGLVDEDYLRAGKNIPFAKWTPIADGPIAFVKDIASNR
;
A
#
# COMPACT_ATOMS: atom_id res chain seq x y z
N MET A 1 -0.61 1.94 -24.08
CA MET A 1 0.65 1.25 -23.73
C MET A 1 0.30 -0.13 -23.18
N ASN A 2 0.85 -1.22 -23.71
CA ASN A 2 0.46 -2.59 -23.29
C ASN A 2 1.36 -3.03 -22.12
N LEU A 3 0.97 -2.68 -20.88
CA LEU A 3 1.71 -2.98 -19.64
C LEU A 3 2.13 -4.45 -19.53
N ARG A 4 1.29 -5.38 -20.02
CA ARG A 4 1.60 -6.82 -20.04
C ARG A 4 2.82 -7.14 -20.91
N LYS A 5 2.98 -6.48 -22.05
CA LYS A 5 4.17 -6.65 -22.91
C LYS A 5 5.42 -6.09 -22.24
N SER A 6 5.33 -4.92 -21.61
CA SER A 6 6.44 -4.34 -20.86
C SER A 6 6.85 -5.25 -19.69
N TRP A 7 5.88 -5.75 -18.92
CA TRP A 7 6.14 -6.69 -17.82
C TRP A 7 6.84 -7.97 -18.31
N HIS A 8 6.39 -8.53 -19.43
CA HIS A 8 6.98 -9.73 -20.01
C HIS A 8 8.46 -9.58 -20.38
N VAL A 9 8.89 -8.37 -20.76
CA VAL A 9 10.30 -8.06 -21.02
C VAL A 9 11.04 -7.86 -19.70
N THR A 10 10.52 -7.03 -18.79
CA THR A 10 11.18 -6.71 -17.52
C THR A 10 11.37 -7.92 -16.61
N SER A 11 10.39 -8.83 -16.56
CA SER A 11 10.49 -10.04 -15.72
C SER A 11 11.60 -11.00 -16.16
N ARG A 12 12.07 -10.89 -17.42
CA ARG A 12 13.21 -11.65 -17.94
C ARG A 12 14.57 -11.06 -17.58
N LEU A 13 14.62 -9.86 -17.01
CA LEU A 13 15.84 -9.31 -16.41
C LEU A 13 16.25 -10.05 -15.13
N ASN A 14 15.46 -11.06 -14.71
CA ASN A 14 15.70 -11.93 -13.56
C ASN A 14 15.92 -11.15 -12.25
N PRO A 15 14.98 -10.25 -11.87
CA PRO A 15 15.09 -9.50 -10.63
C PRO A 15 14.99 -10.44 -9.41
N ASN A 16 15.72 -10.14 -8.34
CA ASN A 16 15.57 -10.84 -7.06
C ASN A 16 14.36 -10.33 -6.27
N THR A 17 13.98 -9.06 -6.47
CA THR A 17 12.87 -8.42 -5.77
C THR A 17 12.15 -7.47 -6.70
N VAL A 18 10.83 -7.39 -6.54
CA VAL A 18 9.95 -6.45 -7.25
C VAL A 18 9.18 -5.64 -6.22
N VAL A 19 9.10 -4.33 -6.43
CA VAL A 19 8.28 -3.43 -5.62
C VAL A 19 7.29 -2.72 -6.53
N PHE A 20 6.00 -2.87 -6.27
CA PHE A 20 4.94 -2.13 -6.93
C PHE A 20 4.60 -0.88 -6.12
N LEU A 21 4.62 0.29 -6.76
CA LEU A 21 4.47 1.59 -6.11
C LEU A 21 3.10 2.22 -6.41
N GLY A 22 2.06 1.61 -5.84
CA GLY A 22 0.69 2.11 -5.91
C GLY A 22 -0.03 1.87 -7.22
N ASP A 23 -1.33 2.12 -7.15
CA ASP A 23 -2.30 2.06 -8.24
C ASP A 23 -2.25 0.74 -9.02
N MET A 24 -2.15 -0.36 -8.28
CA MET A 24 -2.30 -1.71 -8.81
C MET A 24 -3.71 -1.91 -9.40
N LEU A 25 -4.72 -1.30 -8.79
CA LEU A 25 -6.12 -1.41 -9.17
C LEU A 25 -6.61 -0.12 -9.85
N ALA A 26 -7.36 -0.27 -10.95
CA ALA A 26 -7.94 0.88 -11.65
C ALA A 26 -8.99 1.64 -10.80
N ASN A 27 -9.69 0.93 -9.91
CA ASN A 27 -10.67 1.53 -8.99
C ASN A 27 -10.93 0.61 -7.77
N GLY A 28 -9.87 0.23 -7.06
CA GLY A 28 -9.98 -0.56 -5.81
C GLY A 28 -10.77 0.17 -4.73
N ARG A 29 -10.59 1.49 -4.62
CA ARG A 29 -11.34 2.35 -3.69
C ARG A 29 -12.86 2.34 -3.86
N GLY A 30 -13.35 1.93 -5.04
CA GLY A 30 -14.77 1.86 -5.36
C GLY A 30 -15.35 0.44 -5.35
N ALA A 31 -14.61 -0.56 -4.85
CA ALA A 31 -15.08 -1.94 -4.75
C ALA A 31 -16.24 -2.04 -3.75
N LYS A 32 -17.43 -2.40 -4.21
CA LYS A 32 -18.63 -2.46 -3.35
C LYS A 32 -18.57 -3.57 -2.29
N ASP A 33 -17.80 -4.60 -2.58
CA ASP A 33 -17.65 -5.81 -1.79
C ASP A 33 -16.24 -6.38 -1.95
N LYS A 34 -15.96 -7.41 -1.14
CA LYS A 34 -14.67 -8.09 -1.07
C LYS A 34 -14.37 -8.83 -2.36
N GLU A 35 -15.36 -9.49 -2.92
CA GLU A 35 -15.24 -10.33 -4.12
C GLU A 35 -14.77 -9.52 -5.32
N ARG A 36 -15.35 -8.32 -5.53
CA ARG A 36 -14.94 -7.46 -6.64
C ARG A 36 -13.54 -6.90 -6.48
N TYR A 37 -13.15 -6.59 -5.24
CA TYR A 37 -11.78 -6.17 -4.94
C TYR A 37 -10.78 -7.29 -5.27
N PHE A 38 -11.10 -8.51 -4.84
CA PHE A 38 -10.23 -9.67 -4.99
C PHE A 38 -10.10 -10.09 -6.44
N GLU A 39 -11.18 -10.07 -7.22
CA GLU A 39 -11.13 -10.32 -8.66
C GLU A 39 -10.18 -9.33 -9.37
N ALA A 40 -10.22 -8.05 -8.97
CA ALA A 40 -9.34 -7.03 -9.53
C ALA A 40 -7.87 -7.26 -9.11
N ALA A 41 -7.63 -7.61 -7.85
CA ALA A 41 -6.30 -7.92 -7.33
C ALA A 41 -5.70 -9.18 -7.97
N ASP A 42 -6.48 -10.24 -8.13
CA ASP A 42 -6.07 -11.48 -8.78
C ASP A 42 -5.76 -11.25 -10.26
N LYS A 43 -6.57 -10.44 -10.94
CA LYS A 43 -6.27 -10.02 -12.31
C LYS A 43 -4.95 -9.27 -12.40
N PHE A 44 -4.68 -8.36 -11.47
CA PHE A 44 -3.40 -7.65 -11.41
C PHE A 44 -2.24 -8.64 -11.22
N LYS A 45 -2.31 -9.50 -10.20
CA LYS A 45 -1.27 -10.51 -9.92
C LYS A 45 -1.07 -11.49 -11.07
N SER A 46 -2.12 -11.83 -11.81
CA SER A 46 -2.02 -12.68 -13.01
C SER A 46 -1.25 -12.00 -14.14
N ILE A 47 -1.44 -10.70 -14.34
CA ILE A 47 -0.71 -9.92 -15.35
C ILE A 47 0.76 -9.76 -14.95
N PHE A 48 0.99 -9.48 -13.67
CA PHE A 48 2.30 -9.14 -13.09
C PHE A 48 2.93 -10.28 -12.30
N GLY A 49 2.61 -11.52 -12.64
CA GLY A 49 3.14 -12.71 -11.96
C GLY A 49 4.66 -12.78 -12.04
N THR A 50 5.28 -13.17 -10.93
CA THR A 50 6.72 -13.42 -10.78
C THR A 50 6.99 -14.92 -10.58
N LYS A 51 8.26 -15.31 -10.67
CA LYS A 51 8.68 -16.65 -10.23
C LYS A 51 8.60 -16.75 -8.70
N SER A 52 8.47 -17.97 -8.16
CA SER A 52 8.29 -18.21 -6.73
C SER A 52 9.49 -17.81 -5.85
N ASP A 53 10.67 -17.64 -6.44
CA ASP A 53 11.91 -17.22 -5.77
C ASP A 53 12.08 -15.68 -5.74
N VAL A 54 11.19 -14.92 -6.38
CA VAL A 54 11.24 -13.45 -6.41
C VAL A 54 10.35 -12.89 -5.29
N SER A 55 10.94 -12.11 -4.38
CA SER A 55 10.17 -11.38 -3.36
C SER A 55 9.37 -10.25 -4.00
N VAL A 56 8.12 -10.08 -3.60
CA VAL A 56 7.24 -9.03 -4.13
C VAL A 56 6.65 -8.20 -3.00
N HIS A 57 6.78 -6.88 -3.11
CA HIS A 57 6.26 -5.91 -2.14
C HIS A 57 5.35 -4.90 -2.83
N TYR A 58 4.40 -4.34 -2.08
CA TYR A 58 3.38 -3.44 -2.59
C TYR A 58 3.25 -2.22 -1.68
N ALA A 59 3.25 -1.03 -2.27
CA ALA A 59 2.83 0.20 -1.62
C ALA A 59 1.44 0.57 -2.13
N PRO A 60 0.49 0.98 -1.28
CA PRO A 60 -0.84 1.37 -1.75
C PRO A 60 -0.81 2.73 -2.45
N GLY A 61 -1.58 2.84 -3.54
CA GLY A 61 -1.93 4.11 -4.18
C GLY A 61 -3.35 4.55 -3.84
N ASN A 62 -3.73 5.74 -4.31
CA ASN A 62 -5.04 6.33 -4.06
C ASN A 62 -6.16 5.71 -4.90
N ASN A 63 -5.84 4.89 -5.91
CA ASN A 63 -6.83 4.08 -6.61
C ASN A 63 -7.01 2.70 -5.96
N ASP A 64 -6.03 2.21 -5.19
CA ASP A 64 -6.11 0.92 -4.48
C ASP A 64 -6.94 1.02 -3.20
N ILE A 65 -6.74 2.10 -2.46
CA ILE A 65 -7.41 2.41 -1.19
C ILE A 65 -7.97 3.83 -1.22
N TRP A 66 -8.93 4.08 -0.34
CA TRP A 66 -9.55 5.39 -0.22
C TRP A 66 -8.55 6.45 0.26
N LEU A 67 -8.75 7.70 -0.16
CA LEU A 67 -8.05 8.88 0.34
C LEU A 67 -9.10 9.94 0.72
N GLY A 68 -9.07 10.42 1.96
CA GLY A 68 -10.00 11.37 2.54
C GLY A 68 -10.67 10.84 3.83
N GLU A 69 -12.00 10.74 3.81
CA GLU A 69 -12.78 10.43 5.01
C GLU A 69 -12.65 8.96 5.47
N ILE A 70 -12.29 8.76 6.74
CA ILE A 70 -12.26 7.44 7.38
C ILE A 70 -13.68 7.02 7.78
N ASN A 71 -14.38 6.36 6.87
CA ASN A 71 -15.68 5.75 7.12
C ASN A 71 -15.57 4.20 7.18
N PRO A 72 -16.62 3.46 7.60
CA PRO A 72 -16.59 2.00 7.68
C PRO A 72 -16.25 1.32 6.35
N TYR A 73 -16.66 1.92 5.24
CA TYR A 73 -16.36 1.41 3.90
C TYR A 73 -14.87 1.56 3.55
N ALA A 74 -14.26 2.72 3.85
CA ALA A 74 -12.82 2.94 3.68
C ALA A 74 -11.98 1.95 4.52
N LYS A 75 -12.44 1.62 5.73
CA LYS A 75 -11.81 0.58 6.56
C LYS A 75 -11.90 -0.82 5.92
N ALA A 76 -13.05 -1.17 5.37
CA ALA A 76 -13.23 -2.45 4.68
C ALA A 76 -12.33 -2.57 3.43
N VAL A 77 -12.26 -1.52 2.61
CA VAL A 77 -11.36 -1.48 1.45
C VAL A 77 -9.90 -1.65 1.86
N ARG A 78 -9.46 -0.99 2.94
CA ARG A 78 -8.11 -1.16 3.49
C ARG A 78 -7.86 -2.59 3.94
N GLN A 79 -8.83 -3.23 4.58
CA GLN A 79 -8.72 -4.65 4.94
C GLN A 79 -8.58 -5.54 3.70
N PHE A 80 -9.37 -5.28 2.64
CA PHE A 80 -9.27 -6.04 1.39
C PHE A 80 -7.91 -5.85 0.71
N TYR A 81 -7.36 -4.63 0.76
CA TYR A 81 -5.99 -4.36 0.34
C TYR A 81 -5.01 -5.21 1.13
N THR A 82 -5.08 -5.20 2.46
CA THR A 82 -4.15 -5.96 3.32
C THR A 82 -4.22 -7.46 3.03
N GLU A 83 -5.41 -8.01 2.87
CA GLU A 83 -5.61 -9.43 2.51
C GLU A 83 -5.07 -9.76 1.11
N SER A 84 -5.04 -8.78 0.19
CA SER A 84 -4.58 -8.98 -1.18
C SER A 84 -3.08 -8.72 -1.36
N PHE A 85 -2.55 -7.66 -0.77
CA PHE A 85 -1.24 -7.11 -1.07
C PHE A 85 -0.31 -7.04 0.16
N GLY A 86 -0.82 -7.37 1.35
CA GLY A 86 -0.08 -7.26 2.61
C GLY A 86 -0.17 -5.86 3.23
N GLU A 87 0.62 -5.64 4.27
CA GLU A 87 0.52 -4.43 5.08
C GLU A 87 0.77 -3.14 4.26
N PRO A 88 -0.10 -2.11 4.38
CA PRO A 88 0.05 -0.82 3.72
C PRO A 88 1.36 -0.10 4.04
N SER A 89 1.83 -0.22 5.29
CA SER A 89 3.15 0.23 5.71
C SER A 89 3.97 -0.98 6.15
N GLN A 90 5.18 -1.12 5.62
CA GLN A 90 6.02 -2.28 5.88
C GLN A 90 7.51 -1.92 5.81
N ARG A 91 8.31 -2.69 6.54
CA ARG A 91 9.77 -2.63 6.53
C ARG A 91 10.31 -3.99 6.10
N PHE A 92 11.28 -3.99 5.21
CA PHE A 92 11.99 -5.20 4.80
C PHE A 92 13.42 -4.87 4.39
N ASP A 93 14.30 -5.86 4.38
CA ASP A 93 15.70 -5.69 4.00
C ASP A 93 16.00 -6.41 2.68
N ILE A 94 16.67 -5.73 1.76
CA ILE A 94 17.23 -6.32 0.53
C ILE A 94 18.73 -6.06 0.55
N GLN A 95 19.54 -7.12 0.57
CA GLN A 95 21.00 -7.04 0.44
C GLN A 95 21.62 -5.92 1.32
N ASN A 96 21.40 -5.98 2.63
CA ASN A 96 21.86 -5.01 3.64
C ASN A 96 21.31 -3.58 3.51
N HIS A 97 20.27 -3.37 2.69
CA HIS A 97 19.55 -2.10 2.62
C HIS A 97 18.15 -2.27 3.20
N THR A 98 17.79 -1.43 4.16
CA THR A 98 16.43 -1.38 4.70
C THR A 98 15.55 -0.53 3.82
N PHE A 99 14.48 -1.13 3.33
CA PHE A 99 13.40 -0.47 2.61
C PHE A 99 12.25 -0.21 3.59
N VAL A 100 11.67 0.99 3.48
CA VAL A 100 10.50 1.39 4.25
C VAL A 100 9.44 1.81 3.26
N VAL A 101 8.35 1.06 3.22
CA VAL A 101 7.15 1.38 2.46
C VAL A 101 6.17 2.05 3.41
N LEU A 102 5.63 3.19 2.97
CA LEU A 102 4.73 4.01 3.77
C LEU A 102 3.37 4.10 3.09
N ASP A 103 2.33 3.89 3.89
CA ASP A 103 0.94 4.16 3.50
C ASP A 103 0.70 5.66 3.38
N ALA A 104 0.99 6.20 2.19
CA ALA A 104 0.82 7.61 1.90
C ALA A 104 -0.65 8.07 1.95
N PRO A 105 -1.64 7.32 1.39
CA PRO A 105 -3.05 7.68 1.57
C PRO A 105 -3.46 7.75 3.04
N GLY A 106 -3.04 6.78 3.87
CA GLY A 106 -3.32 6.81 5.31
C GLY A 106 -2.67 7.97 6.05
N LEU A 107 -1.47 8.37 5.64
CA LEU A 107 -0.79 9.53 6.21
C LEU A 107 -1.61 10.81 5.95
N VAL A 108 -2.16 10.94 4.75
CA VAL A 108 -3.03 12.06 4.37
C VAL A 108 -4.35 12.01 5.16
N ASP A 109 -4.97 10.84 5.29
CA ASP A 109 -6.22 10.67 6.07
C ASP A 109 -6.03 11.09 7.53
N GLU A 110 -4.93 10.63 8.15
CA GLU A 110 -4.60 10.97 9.54
C GLU A 110 -4.29 12.46 9.70
N ASP A 111 -3.60 13.06 8.72
CA ASP A 111 -3.32 14.49 8.73
C ASP A 111 -4.59 15.34 8.60
N TYR A 112 -5.57 14.91 7.78
CA TYR A 112 -6.88 15.55 7.71
C TYR A 112 -7.63 15.48 9.04
N LEU A 113 -7.61 14.34 9.73
CA LEU A 113 -8.23 14.21 11.06
C LEU A 113 -7.58 15.15 12.09
N ARG A 114 -6.25 15.24 12.05
CA ARG A 114 -5.49 16.16 12.91
C ARG A 114 -5.83 17.62 12.59
N ALA A 115 -5.78 18.00 11.32
CA ALA A 115 -6.04 19.36 10.86
C ALA A 115 -7.49 19.79 11.13
N GLY A 116 -8.47 18.89 10.93
CA GLY A 116 -9.88 19.15 11.24
C GLY A 116 -10.16 19.38 12.72
N LYS A 117 -9.27 18.89 13.62
CA LYS A 117 -9.31 19.18 15.06
C LYS A 117 -8.49 20.41 15.45
N ASN A 118 -7.87 21.08 14.48
CA ASN A 118 -6.98 22.22 14.68
C ASN A 118 -5.81 21.92 15.65
N ILE A 119 -5.31 20.69 15.64
CA ILE A 119 -4.20 20.24 16.50
C ILE A 119 -2.87 20.40 15.73
N PRO A 120 -1.89 21.15 16.24
CA PRO A 120 -0.55 21.19 15.66
C PRO A 120 0.09 19.79 15.66
N PHE A 121 0.86 19.45 14.63
CA PHE A 121 1.52 18.13 14.52
C PHE A 121 2.31 17.71 15.77
N ALA A 122 3.03 18.66 16.39
CA ALA A 122 3.79 18.41 17.62
C ALA A 122 2.93 17.95 18.82
N LYS A 123 1.62 18.22 18.81
CA LYS A 123 0.65 17.83 19.85
C LYS A 123 -0.26 16.68 19.41
N TRP A 124 -0.04 16.12 18.22
CA TRP A 124 -0.85 15.01 17.72
C TRP A 124 -0.39 13.68 18.33
N THR A 125 -1.32 12.99 18.97
CA THR A 125 -1.15 11.57 19.35
C THR A 125 -1.46 10.73 18.12
N PRO A 126 -0.47 10.00 17.55
CA PRO A 126 -0.70 9.17 16.38
C PRO A 126 -1.78 8.12 16.61
N ILE A 127 -2.52 7.80 15.56
CA ILE A 127 -3.44 6.67 15.57
C ILE A 127 -2.63 5.39 15.76
N ALA A 128 -3.05 4.54 16.70
CA ALA A 128 -2.42 3.24 16.92
C ALA A 128 -2.45 2.42 15.62
N ASP A 129 -1.32 1.78 15.30
CA ASP A 129 -1.10 1.04 14.05
C ASP A 129 -1.28 1.88 12.77
N GLY A 130 -1.32 3.21 12.90
CA GLY A 130 -1.41 4.15 11.79
C GLY A 130 -0.03 4.49 11.17
N PRO A 131 -0.02 5.14 10.01
CA PRO A 131 1.20 5.48 9.29
C PRO A 131 2.11 6.45 10.07
N ILE A 132 1.55 7.41 10.82
CA ILE A 132 2.38 8.29 11.66
C ILE A 132 3.03 7.48 12.81
N ALA A 133 2.30 6.55 13.43
CA ALA A 133 2.85 5.69 14.48
C ALA A 133 3.98 4.81 13.93
N PHE A 134 3.78 4.21 12.75
CA PHE A 134 4.79 3.44 12.04
C PHE A 134 6.07 4.25 11.77
N VAL A 135 5.94 5.47 11.25
CA VAL A 135 7.11 6.34 11.00
C VAL A 135 7.86 6.67 12.30
N LYS A 136 7.14 6.93 13.40
CA LYS A 136 7.78 7.20 14.71
C LYS A 136 8.50 5.99 15.28
N ASP A 137 7.95 4.79 15.11
CA ASP A 137 8.61 3.54 15.49
C ASP A 137 9.93 3.37 14.71
N ILE A 138 9.89 3.50 13.39
CA ILE A 138 11.08 3.41 12.54
C ILE A 138 12.15 4.44 12.93
N ALA A 139 11.75 5.67 13.24
CA ALA A 139 12.67 6.72 13.65
C ALA A 139 13.30 6.47 15.03
N SER A 140 12.62 5.76 15.92
CA SER A 140 13.10 5.44 17.28
C SER A 140 13.99 4.21 17.31
N ASN A 141 13.87 3.33 16.30
CA ASN A 141 14.65 2.11 16.13
C ASN A 141 15.87 2.29 15.20
N ARG A 142 16.38 3.52 15.08
CA ARG A 142 17.63 3.88 14.39
C ARG A 142 18.72 4.21 15.41
#